data_AF-A0A4R8GLA8-F1
#
_entry.id   AF-A0A4R8GLA8-F1
#
_cell.length_a   1.000
_cell.length_b   1.000
_cell.length_c   1.000
_cell.angle_alpha   90.00
_cell.angle_beta   90.00
_cell.angle_gamma   90.00
#
_symmetry.space_group_name_H-M   'P 1'
#
loop_
_entity.id
_entity.type
_entity.pdbx_description
1 polymer ?
#
loop_
_entity_poly.entity_id
_entity_poly.type
_entity_poly.pdbx_seq_one_letter_code
_entity_poly.pdbx_strand_id
1 'polypeptide(L)'
;MIKIKKISILGLIAIFTVTFSGVSFALNSPVVVQDHGVITGMIISDNGLRLTGEYGLTSQLALIGTAGDPINRIGVKYEVDPNFAIVGGVTEDSPFIGINGSRKLHKDIVGLYEFDLSMRRDDLSLLYELGIKLNLDNNVDLRAGVIDFVEHSHFPSLEVGIGYKF
;
A
#
# COMPACT_ATOMS: atom_id res chain seq x y z
N MET A 1 -0.58 20.03 36.91
CA MET A 1 -1.44 19.15 36.07
C MET A 1 -1.04 19.04 34.58
N ILE A 2 -0.25 19.96 34.01
CA ILE A 2 0.11 19.92 32.56
C ILE A 2 1.21 18.89 32.22
N LYS A 3 2.15 18.62 33.15
CA LYS A 3 3.25 17.66 32.94
C LYS A 3 2.79 16.20 32.79
N ILE A 4 1.79 15.78 33.58
CA ILE A 4 1.27 14.41 33.52
C ILE A 4 0.58 14.16 32.17
N LYS A 5 -0.21 15.12 31.66
CA LYS A 5 -0.85 14.99 30.33
C LYS A 5 0.17 14.84 29.20
N LYS A 6 1.28 15.60 29.22
CA LYS A 6 2.34 15.47 28.21
C LYS A 6 3.06 14.13 28.29
N ILE A 7 3.33 13.61 29.49
CA ILE A 7 3.97 12.30 29.68
C ILE A 7 3.01 11.17 29.28
N SER A 8 1.71 11.30 29.58
CA SER A 8 0.69 10.34 29.15
C SER A 8 0.52 10.33 27.64
N ILE A 9 0.57 11.49 26.98
CA ILE A 9 0.51 11.60 25.50
C ILE A 9 1.79 11.03 24.88
N LEU A 10 2.97 11.37 25.40
CA LEU A 10 4.23 10.79 24.92
C LEU A 10 4.31 9.29 25.16
N GLY A 11 3.76 8.81 26.28
CA GLY A 11 3.61 7.40 26.59
C GLY A 11 2.61 6.71 25.67
N LEU A 12 1.47 7.34 25.36
CA LEU A 12 0.50 6.83 24.39
C LEU A 12 1.06 6.83 22.97
N ILE A 13 1.83 7.84 22.58
CA ILE A 13 2.52 7.91 21.28
C ILE A 13 3.61 6.84 21.22
N ALA A 14 4.44 6.69 22.26
CA ALA A 14 5.47 5.66 22.33
C ALA A 14 4.86 4.26 22.36
N ILE A 15 3.78 4.04 23.11
CA ILE A 15 2.99 2.81 23.06
C ILE A 15 2.43 2.65 21.65
N PHE A 16 1.84 3.66 21.02
CA PHE A 16 1.39 3.60 19.62
C PHE A 16 2.52 3.21 18.66
N THR A 17 3.71 3.77 18.83
CA THR A 17 4.85 3.55 17.92
C THR A 17 5.48 2.17 18.15
N VAL A 18 5.44 1.66 19.39
CA VAL A 18 6.01 0.36 19.79
C VAL A 18 4.99 -0.78 19.68
N THR A 19 3.68 -0.52 19.77
CA THR A 19 2.62 -1.52 19.57
C THR A 19 2.11 -1.59 18.13
N PHE A 20 2.43 -0.61 17.28
CA PHE A 20 2.24 -0.66 15.82
C PHE A 20 3.55 -0.88 15.04
N SER A 21 4.57 -1.47 15.67
CA SER A 21 5.68 -2.12 14.94
C SER A 21 5.19 -3.44 14.34
N GLY A 22 4.30 -3.32 13.38
CA GLY A 22 3.60 -4.43 12.77
C GLY A 22 2.80 -3.83 11.65
N VAL A 23 3.45 -3.78 10.49
CA VAL A 23 2.88 -3.57 9.18
C VAL A 23 2.45 -2.06 8.85
N SER A 24 3.33 -1.24 8.18
CA SER A 24 3.48 -0.08 7.13
C SER A 24 3.45 -0.20 5.44
N PHE A 25 2.49 0.33 4.57
CA PHE A 25 1.86 -0.23 3.28
C PHE A 25 1.54 0.89 2.28
N ALA A 26 1.75 0.74 0.98
CA ALA A 26 1.20 1.60 -0.06
C ALA A 26 -0.22 1.25 -0.52
N LEU A 27 -0.72 0.08 -0.17
CA LEU A 27 -1.74 -0.57 -0.97
C LEU A 27 -3.02 0.21 -1.29
N ASN A 28 -3.28 0.28 -2.59
CA ASN A 28 -4.60 0.61 -3.09
C ASN A 28 -5.59 -0.51 -2.74
N SER A 29 -6.85 -0.12 -2.56
CA SER A 29 -7.95 -1.08 -2.41
C SER A 29 -8.11 -1.93 -3.69
N PRO A 30 -8.64 -3.15 -3.60
CA PRO A 30 -9.01 -3.92 -4.78
C PRO A 30 -10.22 -3.33 -5.50
N VAL A 31 -11.08 -2.62 -4.76
CA VAL A 31 -12.27 -1.95 -5.28
C VAL A 31 -11.88 -0.86 -6.27
N VAL A 32 -12.42 -0.96 -7.48
CA VAL A 32 -12.35 0.03 -8.54
C VAL A 32 -13.66 0.81 -8.58
N VAL A 33 -13.55 2.13 -8.56
CA VAL A 33 -14.69 3.03 -8.72
C VAL A 33 -14.53 3.76 -10.04
N GLN A 34 -15.53 3.67 -10.91
CA GLN A 34 -15.51 4.35 -12.19
C GLN A 34 -15.43 5.87 -12.01
N ASP A 35 -14.63 6.53 -12.85
CA ASP A 35 -14.45 7.98 -12.88
C ASP A 35 -13.95 8.56 -11.54
N HIS A 36 -13.22 7.73 -10.78
CA HIS A 36 -12.68 8.07 -9.48
C HIS A 36 -11.18 7.75 -9.44
N GLY A 37 -10.43 8.63 -8.79
CA GLY A 37 -9.00 8.52 -8.64
C GLY A 37 -8.57 8.38 -7.19
N VAL A 38 -7.46 7.67 -6.97
CA VAL A 38 -6.78 7.62 -5.68
C VAL A 38 -5.31 7.90 -5.90
N ILE A 39 -4.78 8.91 -5.19
CA ILE A 39 -3.35 9.17 -5.10
C ILE A 39 -2.89 8.83 -3.69
N THR A 40 -1.77 8.13 -3.60
CA THR A 40 -1.17 7.69 -2.35
C THR A 40 0.27 8.16 -2.30
N GLY A 41 0.65 8.79 -1.19
CA GLY A 41 2.04 9.17 -0.92
C GLY A 41 2.56 8.45 0.31
N MET A 42 3.65 7.71 0.14
CA MET A 42 4.24 6.83 1.13
C MET A 42 5.71 7.19 1.38
N ILE A 43 6.13 7.21 2.64
CA ILE A 43 7.54 7.26 3.03
C ILE A 43 7.96 5.85 3.41
N ILE A 44 8.93 5.30 2.70
CA ILE A 44 9.48 3.97 2.87
C ILE A 44 10.86 4.07 3.53
N SER A 45 11.09 3.26 4.57
CA SER A 45 12.38 3.05 5.19
C SER A 45 13.38 2.69 4.12
N ASP A 46 14.52 3.36 4.13
CA ASP A 46 15.66 3.13 3.24
C ASP A 46 15.43 3.48 1.75
N ASN A 47 14.19 3.65 1.30
CA ASN A 47 13.82 3.92 -0.10
C ASN A 47 13.21 5.33 -0.33
N GLY A 48 12.84 6.05 0.73
CA GLY A 48 12.37 7.44 0.61
C GLY A 48 10.90 7.56 0.18
N LEU A 49 10.57 8.51 -0.70
CA LEU A 49 9.19 8.82 -1.08
C LEU A 49 8.73 7.96 -2.26
N ARG A 50 7.56 7.33 -2.12
CA ARG A 50 6.84 6.62 -3.18
C ARG A 50 5.46 7.23 -3.40
N LEU A 51 5.14 7.52 -4.65
CA LEU A 51 3.85 8.04 -5.10
C LEU A 51 3.15 6.99 -5.96
N THR A 52 1.91 6.67 -5.62
CA THR A 52 1.08 5.74 -6.39
C THR A 52 -0.22 6.44 -6.78
N GLY A 53 -0.62 6.28 -8.04
CA GLY A 53 -1.89 6.75 -8.58
C GLY A 53 -2.71 5.58 -9.11
N GLU A 54 -4.02 5.68 -8.94
CA GLU A 54 -5.00 4.79 -9.53
C GLU A 54 -6.16 5.61 -10.09
N TYR A 55 -6.69 5.22 -11.25
CA TYR A 55 -7.86 5.87 -11.85
C TYR A 55 -8.78 4.83 -12.50
N GLY A 56 -10.04 4.76 -12.05
CA GLY A 56 -11.03 3.84 -12.56
C GLY A 56 -11.57 4.25 -13.93
N LEU A 57 -11.28 3.45 -14.95
CA LEU A 57 -11.80 3.61 -16.31
C LEU A 57 -13.22 3.05 -16.44
N THR A 58 -13.52 1.97 -15.73
CA THR A 58 -14.84 1.33 -15.66
C THR A 58 -15.14 0.94 -14.21
N SER A 59 -16.28 0.29 -13.96
CA SER A 59 -16.60 -0.25 -12.63
C SER A 59 -15.74 -1.44 -12.21
N GLN A 60 -14.82 -1.91 -13.07
CA GLN A 60 -13.96 -3.07 -12.80
C GLN A 60 -12.51 -2.86 -13.25
N LEU A 61 -12.23 -1.90 -14.14
CA LEU A 61 -10.91 -1.68 -14.71
C LEU A 61 -10.36 -0.33 -14.29
N ALA A 62 -9.15 -0.31 -13.74
CA ALA A 62 -8.41 0.91 -13.41
C ALA A 62 -7.02 0.91 -14.03
N LEU A 63 -6.51 2.12 -14.31
CA LEU A 63 -5.09 2.35 -14.56
C LEU A 63 -4.37 2.51 -13.24
N ILE A 64 -3.17 1.95 -13.13
CA ILE A 64 -2.30 2.11 -11.96
C ILE A 64 -0.93 2.60 -12.38
N GLY A 65 -0.31 3.44 -11.56
CA GLY A 65 1.05 3.91 -11.74
C GLY A 65 1.73 4.13 -10.40
N THR A 66 2.99 3.75 -10.30
CA THR A 66 3.83 3.98 -9.12
C THR A 66 5.14 4.61 -9.55
N ALA A 67 5.55 5.65 -8.83
CA ALA A 67 6.81 6.35 -9.00
C ALA A 67 7.54 6.47 -7.65
N GLY A 68 8.83 6.11 -7.60
CA GLY A 68 9.67 6.05 -6.42
C GLY A 68 10.17 4.63 -6.13
N ASP A 69 11.24 4.54 -5.34
CA ASP A 69 11.79 3.26 -4.90
C ASP A 69 10.80 2.51 -3.97
N PRO A 70 10.81 1.17 -3.94
CA PRO A 70 11.75 0.28 -4.61
C PRO A 70 11.34 -0.10 -6.05
N ILE A 71 10.22 0.42 -6.57
CA ILE A 71 9.69 0.00 -7.88
C ILE A 71 8.89 1.10 -8.58
N ASN A 72 9.31 1.42 -9.81
CA ASN A 72 8.49 2.18 -10.75
C ASN A 72 7.70 1.22 -11.63
N ARG A 73 6.39 1.45 -11.78
CA ARG A 73 5.52 0.60 -12.60
C ARG A 73 4.34 1.36 -13.16
N ILE A 74 3.83 0.86 -14.29
CA ILE A 74 2.56 1.27 -14.88
C ILE A 74 1.80 0.02 -15.30
N GLY A 75 0.48 0.02 -15.12
CA GLY A 75 -0.32 -1.14 -15.43
C GLY A 75 -1.81 -0.91 -15.32
N VAL A 76 -2.51 -2.02 -15.23
CA VAL A 76 -3.94 -2.10 -15.06
C VAL A 76 -4.29 -2.95 -13.84
N LYS A 77 -5.42 -2.60 -13.22
CA LYS A 77 -6.05 -3.38 -12.18
C LYS A 77 -7.44 -3.78 -12.66
N TYR A 78 -7.77 -5.06 -12.49
CA TYR A 78 -9.08 -5.61 -12.78
C TYR A 78 -9.71 -6.17 -11.49
N GLU A 79 -10.79 -5.54 -11.02
CA GLU A 79 -11.58 -6.01 -9.89
C GLU A 79 -12.35 -7.28 -10.28
N VAL A 80 -12.05 -8.38 -9.59
CA VAL A 80 -12.77 -9.64 -9.72
C VAL A 80 -13.94 -9.67 -8.73
N ASP A 81 -13.68 -9.21 -7.51
CA ASP A 81 -14.67 -8.98 -6.47
C ASP A 81 -14.22 -7.84 -5.53
N PRO A 82 -15.11 -7.32 -4.65
CA PRO A 82 -14.78 -6.17 -3.80
C PRO A 82 -13.60 -6.35 -2.83
N ASN A 83 -13.11 -7.58 -2.66
CA ASN A 83 -11.98 -7.91 -1.80
C ASN A 83 -10.78 -8.46 -2.59
N PHE A 84 -10.88 -8.62 -3.91
CA PHE A 84 -9.86 -9.26 -4.73
C PHE A 84 -9.82 -8.69 -6.16
N ALA A 85 -8.62 -8.33 -6.59
CA ALA A 85 -8.33 -7.82 -7.92
C ALA A 85 -7.06 -8.47 -8.48
N ILE A 86 -6.98 -8.53 -9.81
CA ILE A 86 -5.78 -8.93 -10.53
C ILE A 86 -5.09 -7.66 -11.01
N VAL A 87 -3.78 -7.58 -10.85
CA VAL A 87 -2.96 -6.48 -11.35
C VAL A 87 -1.97 -7.00 -12.39
N GLY A 88 -1.64 -6.17 -13.36
CA GLY A 88 -0.62 -6.52 -14.34
C GLY A 88 -0.17 -5.31 -15.12
N GLY A 89 1.04 -5.36 -15.64
CA GLY A 89 1.63 -4.24 -16.35
C GLY A 89 3.11 -4.42 -16.59
N VAL A 90 3.83 -3.30 -16.60
CA VAL A 90 5.27 -3.26 -16.80
C VAL A 90 5.93 -2.45 -15.69
N THR A 91 7.06 -2.96 -15.24
CA THR A 91 8.03 -2.27 -14.38
C THR A 91 9.12 -1.66 -15.28
N GLU A 92 10.16 -1.09 -14.69
CA GLU A 92 11.32 -0.61 -15.45
C GLU A 92 12.03 -1.71 -16.24
N ASP A 93 12.07 -2.92 -15.67
CA ASP A 93 12.89 -4.01 -16.17
C ASP A 93 12.08 -5.14 -16.80
N SER A 94 10.79 -5.29 -16.47
CA SER A 94 10.01 -6.45 -16.90
C SER A 94 8.49 -6.31 -16.75
N PRO A 95 7.73 -7.13 -17.50
CA PRO A 95 6.31 -7.30 -17.21
C PRO A 95 6.11 -7.93 -15.82
N PHE A 96 5.00 -7.55 -15.18
CA PHE A 96 4.57 -8.15 -13.93
C PHE A 96 3.09 -8.57 -14.00
N ILE A 97 2.76 -9.57 -13.18
CA ILE A 97 1.39 -9.98 -12.89
C ILE A 97 1.27 -10.24 -11.40
N GLY A 98 0.15 -9.83 -10.82
CA GLY A 98 -0.05 -9.94 -9.39
C GLY A 98 -1.50 -10.00 -8.99
N ILE A 99 -1.67 -10.10 -7.68
CA ILE A 99 -2.97 -10.08 -7.03
C ILE A 99 -2.98 -8.99 -5.98
N ASN A 100 -4.09 -8.27 -5.89
CA ASN A 100 -4.34 -7.25 -4.89
C ASN A 100 -5.60 -7.67 -4.12
N GLY A 101 -5.58 -7.54 -2.79
CA GLY A 101 -6.73 -7.92 -2.01
C GLY A 101 -6.90 -7.12 -0.73
N SER A 102 -8.05 -7.33 -0.10
CA SER A 102 -8.38 -6.65 1.14
C SER A 102 -9.23 -7.50 2.08
N ARG A 103 -9.22 -7.11 3.35
CA ARG A 103 -10.05 -7.70 4.39
C ARG A 103 -10.43 -6.64 5.41
N LYS A 104 -11.73 -6.46 5.62
CA LYS A 104 -12.22 -5.58 6.70
C LYS A 104 -11.82 -6.15 8.06
N LEU A 105 -11.10 -5.36 8.87
CA LEU A 105 -10.68 -5.73 10.23
C LEU A 105 -11.58 -5.07 11.28
N HIS A 106 -11.93 -3.80 11.05
CA HIS A 106 -12.85 -3.03 11.89
C HIS A 106 -13.68 -2.09 11.01
N LYS A 107 -14.57 -1.27 11.62
CA LYS A 107 -15.43 -0.34 10.89
C LYS A 107 -14.64 0.55 9.93
N ASP A 108 -13.54 1.12 10.41
CA ASP A 108 -12.73 2.11 9.69
C ASP A 108 -11.33 1.58 9.31
N ILE A 109 -11.01 0.33 9.69
CA ILE A 109 -9.71 -0.32 9.48
C ILE A 109 -9.87 -1.46 8.48
N VAL A 110 -9.10 -1.40 7.40
CA VAL A 110 -9.06 -2.41 6.35
C VAL A 110 -7.64 -2.94 6.24
N GLY A 111 -7.48 -4.25 6.35
CA GLY A 111 -6.26 -4.92 5.96
C GLY A 111 -6.20 -5.03 4.43
N LEU A 112 -5.03 -4.85 3.86
CA LEU A 112 -4.80 -4.98 2.41
C LEU A 112 -3.76 -6.09 2.19
N TYR A 113 -3.46 -6.46 0.96
CA TYR A 113 -2.24 -7.19 0.55
C TYR A 113 -2.05 -7.12 -0.96
N GLU A 114 -0.82 -7.20 -1.43
CA GLU A 114 -0.50 -7.32 -2.84
C GLU A 114 0.72 -8.23 -3.03
N PHE A 115 0.69 -9.02 -4.09
CA PHE A 115 1.77 -9.93 -4.44
C PHE A 115 1.97 -9.85 -5.95
N ASP A 116 3.16 -9.42 -6.37
CA ASP A 116 3.52 -9.28 -7.77
C ASP A 116 4.66 -10.21 -8.13
N LEU A 117 4.45 -11.00 -9.18
CA LEU A 117 5.48 -11.79 -9.83
C LEU A 117 6.02 -11.01 -11.03
N SER A 118 7.33 -10.89 -11.11
CA SER A 118 8.04 -10.26 -12.21
C SER A 118 9.36 -10.98 -12.50
N MET A 119 9.88 -10.83 -13.72
CA MET A 119 11.24 -11.31 -14.03
C MET A 119 12.22 -10.18 -13.76
N ARG A 120 13.08 -10.29 -12.75
CA ARG A 120 14.06 -9.26 -12.42
C ARG A 120 15.45 -9.85 -12.59
N ARG A 121 16.24 -9.27 -13.50
CA ARG A 121 17.63 -9.72 -13.79
C ARG A 121 17.72 -11.23 -14.10
N ASP A 122 16.86 -11.70 -14.99
CA ASP A 122 16.73 -13.11 -15.42
C ASP A 122 16.23 -14.11 -14.37
N ASP A 123 15.95 -13.67 -13.13
CA ASP A 123 15.35 -14.49 -12.08
C ASP A 123 13.88 -14.12 -11.82
N LEU A 124 13.09 -15.09 -11.37
CA LEU A 124 11.71 -14.85 -10.92
C LEU A 124 11.76 -14.16 -9.54
N SER A 125 11.22 -12.96 -9.46
CA SER A 125 11.13 -12.18 -8.22
C SER A 125 9.67 -12.01 -7.80
N LEU A 126 9.41 -12.16 -6.51
CA LEU A 126 8.11 -11.93 -5.89
C LEU A 126 8.22 -10.70 -4.99
N LEU A 127 7.55 -9.62 -5.39
CA LEU A 127 7.33 -8.47 -4.52
C LEU A 127 6.08 -8.73 -3.70
N TYR A 128 6.15 -8.48 -2.39
CA TYR A 128 4.97 -8.52 -1.54
C TYR A 128 4.80 -7.21 -0.79
N GLU A 129 3.54 -6.89 -0.55
CA GLU A 129 3.13 -5.84 0.37
C GLU A 129 2.12 -6.41 1.39
N LEU A 130 2.25 -6.16 2.72
CA LEU A 130 1.25 -6.60 3.78
C LEU A 130 0.94 -5.64 4.99
N GLY A 131 -0.31 -5.44 5.51
CA GLY A 131 -0.74 -4.33 6.44
C GLY A 131 -2.20 -3.82 6.53
N ILE A 132 -2.38 -2.49 6.77
CA ILE A 132 -3.61 -1.76 7.05
C ILE A 132 -3.80 -0.35 6.40
N LYS A 133 -5.06 0.05 6.26
CA LYS A 133 -5.57 1.38 5.91
C LYS A 133 -6.62 1.82 6.94
N LEU A 134 -6.52 3.05 7.44
CA LEU A 134 -7.46 3.70 8.34
C LEU A 134 -8.17 4.84 7.62
N ASN A 135 -9.47 4.71 7.36
CA ASN A 135 -10.24 5.79 6.75
C ASN A 135 -10.48 6.91 7.77
N LEU A 136 -10.03 8.13 7.47
CA LEU A 136 -10.29 9.31 8.30
C LEU A 136 -11.63 9.96 7.92
N ASP A 137 -11.91 10.02 6.62
CA ASP A 137 -13.18 10.41 6.05
C ASP A 137 -13.42 9.71 4.71
N ASN A 138 -14.34 10.23 3.89
CA ASN A 138 -14.65 9.66 2.59
C ASN A 138 -13.50 9.82 1.57
N ASN A 139 -12.65 10.81 1.72
CA ASN A 139 -11.64 11.23 0.74
C ASN A 139 -10.21 11.01 1.21
N VAL A 140 -9.97 10.81 2.50
CA VAL A 140 -8.63 10.74 3.11
C VAL A 140 -8.50 9.49 3.97
N ASP A 141 -7.38 8.80 3.82
CA ASP A 141 -7.01 7.68 4.67
C ASP A 141 -5.51 7.70 5.05
N LEU A 142 -5.19 7.07 6.19
CA LEU A 142 -3.81 6.81 6.62
C LEU A 142 -3.44 5.36 6.31
N ARG A 143 -2.19 5.10 5.94
CA ARG A 143 -1.74 3.77 5.50
C ARG A 143 -0.48 3.28 6.18
N ALA A 144 -0.47 1.97 6.45
CA ALA A 144 0.63 1.20 7.00
C ALA A 144 0.46 -0.38 6.93
N GLY A 145 1.20 -1.21 6.15
CA GLY A 145 1.89 -2.57 6.06
C GLY A 145 3.46 -2.99 5.89
N VAL A 146 3.96 -3.58 4.83
CA VAL A 146 5.44 -3.74 4.65
C VAL A 146 5.66 -3.93 3.20
N ILE A 147 6.81 -3.57 2.67
CA ILE A 147 7.17 -3.90 1.30
C ILE A 147 8.53 -4.55 1.27
N ASP A 148 8.62 -5.68 0.55
CA ASP A 148 9.91 -6.28 0.24
C ASP A 148 9.81 -7.27 -0.92
N PHE A 149 10.96 -7.62 -1.47
CA PHE A 149 11.10 -8.76 -2.37
C PHE A 149 11.36 -10.04 -1.56
N VAL A 150 10.86 -11.17 -2.03
CA VAL A 150 11.22 -12.49 -1.52
C VAL A 150 12.62 -12.86 -2.03
N GLU A 151 13.63 -12.20 -1.48
CA GLU A 151 15.06 -12.46 -1.68
C GLU A 151 15.76 -12.68 -0.31
N HIS A 152 17.04 -13.04 -0.28
CA HIS A 152 17.71 -13.54 0.93
C HIS A 152 17.70 -12.56 2.12
N SER A 153 17.27 -13.04 3.29
CA SER A 153 17.55 -12.58 4.67
C SER A 153 17.79 -11.07 4.93
N HIS A 154 16.87 -10.22 4.49
CA HIS A 154 16.80 -8.82 4.91
C HIS A 154 15.50 -8.54 5.66
N PHE A 155 15.49 -7.46 6.46
CA PHE A 155 14.27 -7.02 7.11
C PHE A 155 13.39 -6.27 6.09
N PRO A 156 12.07 -6.48 6.10
CA PRO A 156 11.17 -5.78 5.20
C PRO A 156 11.23 -4.28 5.40
N SER A 157 11.10 -3.51 4.31
CA SER A 157 11.04 -2.05 4.40
C SER A 157 9.72 -1.62 5.01
N LEU A 158 9.79 -0.66 5.94
CA LEU A 158 8.61 -0.08 6.56
C LEU A 158 8.11 1.14 5.76
N GLU A 159 6.82 1.29 5.48
CA GLU A 159 6.26 2.49 4.84
C GLU A 159 4.99 3.11 5.45
N VAL A 160 4.97 4.42 5.62
CA VAL A 160 3.82 5.14 6.20
C VAL A 160 3.38 6.26 5.29
N GLY A 161 2.07 6.50 5.21
CA GLY A 161 1.60 7.50 4.27
C GLY A 161 0.12 7.80 4.32
N ILE A 162 -0.31 8.51 3.28
CA ILE A 162 -1.65 9.06 3.15
C ILE A 162 -2.23 8.72 1.77
N GLY A 163 -3.52 8.40 1.74
CA GLY A 163 -4.31 8.27 0.52
C GLY A 163 -5.28 9.45 0.40
N TYR A 164 -5.40 10.00 -0.81
CA TYR A 164 -6.41 10.97 -1.19
C TYR A 164 -7.24 10.45 -2.35
N LYS A 165 -8.56 10.57 -2.24
CA LYS A 165 -9.55 10.05 -3.18
C LYS A 165 -10.34 11.22 -3.77
N PHE A 166 -10.53 11.24 -5.09
CA PHE A 166 -11.19 12.34 -5.82
C PHE A 166 -12.08 11.85 -6.97
#